data_AF-A0A370P426-F1
#
_entry.id   AF-A0A370P426-F1
#
_cell.length_a   1.000
_cell.length_b   1.000
_cell.length_c   1.000
_cell.angle_alpha   90.00
_cell.angle_beta   90.00
_cell.angle_gamma   90.00
#
_symmetry.space_group_name_H-M   'P 1'
#
loop_
_entity.id
_entity.type
_entity.pdbx_description
1 polymer ?
#
loop_
_entity_poly.entity_id
_entity_poly.type
_entity_poly.pdbx_seq_one_letter_code
_entity_poly.pdbx_strand_id
1 'polypeptide(L)'
;MGYTHYYGVRDNHSTEWISAWPQLVQDAQRVVDATDIPLSGPTDDPRDDHVTPPLVNEVEGIDINGVARNSHEPLIIHLRDTKNFEFVKTARKPYDTVVGCILLRAHVLAPRQFCLSSDGYWDEMEWKLARNLYESLWPDRPLLSPF
;
A
#
# COMPACT_ATOMS: atom_id res chain seq x y z
N MET A 1 -7.47 -17.38 -9.13
CA MET A 1 -6.22 -16.63 -9.37
C MET A 1 -6.57 -15.15 -9.35
N GLY A 2 -5.92 -14.37 -8.50
CA GLY A 2 -6.19 -12.94 -8.30
C GLY A 2 -4.94 -12.13 -8.64
N TYR A 3 -5.14 -10.87 -9.03
CA TYR A 3 -4.07 -9.89 -9.22
C TYR A 3 -3.33 -9.64 -7.89
N THR A 4 -2.00 -9.76 -7.90
CA THR A 4 -1.15 -9.73 -6.70
C THR A 4 -0.10 -8.62 -6.80
N HIS A 5 0.10 -7.91 -5.69
CA HIS A 5 1.29 -7.11 -5.44
C HIS A 5 2.19 -7.86 -4.47
N TYR A 6 3.48 -7.89 -4.75
CA TYR A 6 4.51 -8.47 -3.90
C TYR A 6 5.39 -7.34 -3.37
N TYR A 7 5.70 -7.38 -2.09
CA TYR A 7 6.52 -6.36 -1.47
C TYR A 7 7.35 -6.94 -0.34
N GLY A 8 8.26 -6.15 0.21
CA GLY A 8 8.97 -6.57 1.40
C GLY A 8 10.05 -5.58 1.81
N VAL A 9 10.44 -5.66 3.07
CA VAL A 9 11.52 -4.84 3.64
C VAL A 9 12.75 -5.73 3.82
N ARG A 10 13.86 -5.38 3.16
CA ARG A 10 15.11 -6.15 3.22
C ARG A 10 15.70 -6.18 4.63
N ASP A 11 15.72 -5.03 5.29
CA ASP A 11 16.20 -4.87 6.66
C ASP A 11 15.33 -3.84 7.41
N ASN A 12 14.47 -4.33 8.31
CA ASN A 12 13.60 -3.51 9.15
C ASN A 12 14.35 -2.64 10.19
N HIS A 13 15.66 -2.86 10.35
CA HIS A 13 16.53 -2.06 11.21
C HIS A 13 17.43 -1.09 10.44
N SER A 14 17.35 -1.07 9.12
CA SER A 14 18.12 -0.15 8.30
C SER A 14 17.73 1.31 8.59
N THR A 15 18.73 2.20 8.58
CA THR A 15 18.50 3.64 8.78
C THR A 15 17.54 4.22 7.74
N GLU A 16 17.68 3.80 6.47
CA GLU A 16 16.83 4.26 5.37
C GLU A 16 15.35 3.93 5.61
N TRP A 17 15.02 2.69 5.98
CA TRP A 17 13.63 2.31 6.27
C TRP A 17 13.08 3.02 7.50
N ILE A 18 13.84 3.05 8.60
CA ILE A 18 13.43 3.72 9.84
C ILE A 18 13.17 5.22 9.59
N SER A 19 14.03 5.89 8.82
CA SER A 19 13.86 7.31 8.52
C SER A 19 12.72 7.58 7.52
N ALA A 20 12.44 6.64 6.62
CA ALA A 20 11.33 6.74 5.67
C ALA A 20 9.97 6.54 6.35
N TRP A 21 9.90 5.74 7.42
CA TRP A 21 8.66 5.27 8.00
C TRP A 21 7.67 6.36 8.45
N PRO A 22 8.06 7.39 9.24
CA PRO A 22 7.11 8.44 9.64
C PRO A 22 6.52 9.17 8.43
N GLN A 23 7.34 9.41 7.41
CA GLN A 23 6.89 10.04 6.17
C GLN A 23 5.95 9.12 5.39
N LEU A 24 6.22 7.81 5.33
CA LEU A 24 5.34 6.83 4.68
C LEU A 24 3.97 6.78 5.35
N VAL A 25 3.91 6.80 6.68
CA VAL A 25 2.63 6.81 7.43
C VAL A 25 1.84 8.08 7.13
N GLN A 26 2.48 9.26 7.17
CA GLN A 26 1.83 10.52 6.81
C GLN A 26 1.33 10.52 5.35
N ASP A 27 2.14 10.00 4.43
CA ASP A 27 1.78 9.92 3.03
C ASP A 27 0.67 8.90 2.78
N ALA A 28 0.65 7.77 3.50
CA ALA A 28 -0.43 6.80 3.44
C ALA A 28 -1.76 7.41 3.93
N GLN A 29 -1.74 8.18 5.01
CA GLN A 29 -2.92 8.91 5.47
C GLN A 29 -3.39 9.90 4.40
N ARG A 30 -2.46 10.62 3.77
CA ARG A 30 -2.78 11.52 2.66
C ARG A 30 -3.41 10.80 1.46
N VAL A 31 -2.98 9.58 1.14
CA VAL A 31 -3.61 8.75 0.08
C VAL A 31 -5.03 8.37 0.48
N VAL A 32 -5.23 7.96 1.74
CA VAL A 32 -6.55 7.62 2.29
C VAL A 32 -7.50 8.83 2.26
N ASP A 33 -7.02 10.01 2.61
CA ASP A 33 -7.83 11.24 2.64
C ASP A 33 -8.18 11.78 1.25
N ALA A 34 -7.38 11.47 0.24
CA ALA A 34 -7.52 11.99 -1.11
C ALA A 34 -8.44 11.16 -2.03
N THR A 35 -8.97 10.05 -1.54
CA THR A 35 -9.78 9.12 -2.33
C THR A 35 -11.21 9.02 -1.82
N ASP A 36 -12.16 8.89 -2.74
CA ASP A 36 -13.56 8.55 -2.42
C ASP A 36 -13.80 7.04 -2.37
N ILE A 37 -12.74 6.22 -2.54
CA ILE A 37 -12.85 4.76 -2.48
C ILE A 37 -13.14 4.34 -1.03
N PRO A 38 -14.23 3.59 -0.77
CA PRO A 38 -14.49 3.08 0.58
C PRO A 38 -13.42 2.09 1.03
N LEU A 39 -12.82 2.36 2.19
CA LEU A 39 -11.79 1.54 2.81
C LEU A 39 -12.26 1.02 4.17
N SER A 40 -11.73 -0.12 4.57
CA SER A 40 -11.82 -0.63 5.93
C SER A 40 -10.42 -0.88 6.50
N GLY A 41 -10.33 -1.02 7.82
CA GLY A 41 -9.11 -1.42 8.51
C GLY A 41 -9.15 -2.86 9.04
N PRO A 42 -8.37 -3.14 10.10
CA PRO A 42 -8.36 -4.45 10.76
C PRO A 42 -9.73 -4.88 11.26
N THR A 43 -10.00 -6.18 11.22
CA THR A 43 -11.18 -6.83 11.82
C THR A 43 -10.75 -8.10 12.57
N ASP A 44 -11.41 -8.39 13.69
CA ASP A 44 -11.17 -9.61 14.49
C ASP A 44 -11.67 -10.88 13.78
N ASP A 45 -12.68 -10.77 12.91
CA ASP A 45 -13.18 -11.87 12.08
C ASP A 45 -13.22 -11.45 10.60
N PRO A 46 -12.44 -12.09 9.71
CA PRO A 46 -12.44 -11.78 8.28
C PRO A 46 -13.75 -12.14 7.56
N ARG A 47 -14.70 -12.82 8.24
CA ARG A 47 -16.06 -13.09 7.75
C ARG A 47 -17.07 -12.05 8.20
N ASP A 48 -16.65 -11.13 9.07
CA ASP A 48 -17.50 -10.02 9.49
C ASP A 48 -17.50 -8.95 8.40
N ASP A 49 -18.71 -8.50 8.03
CA ASP A 49 -18.92 -7.38 7.11
C ASP A 49 -18.79 -6.02 7.82
N HIS A 50 -18.42 -6.01 9.11
CA HIS A 50 -18.19 -4.80 9.88
C HIS A 50 -17.09 -3.93 9.25
N VAL A 51 -17.44 -2.67 9.00
CA VAL A 51 -16.52 -1.68 8.44
C VAL A 51 -15.84 -0.93 9.59
N THR A 52 -14.55 -1.21 9.78
CA THR A 52 -13.68 -0.45 10.69
C THR A 52 -12.93 0.64 9.93
N PRO A 53 -12.51 1.74 10.59
CA PRO A 53 -11.66 2.74 9.94
C PRO A 53 -10.33 2.14 9.48
N PRO A 54 -9.78 2.54 8.31
CA PRO A 54 -8.44 2.15 7.89
C PRO A 54 -7.40 2.52 8.95
N LEU A 55 -6.45 1.63 9.22
CA LEU A 55 -5.38 1.87 10.19
C LEU A 55 -4.17 2.46 9.47
N VAL A 56 -3.78 3.67 9.86
CA VAL A 56 -2.53 4.31 9.45
C VAL A 56 -1.93 4.99 10.67
N ASN A 57 -0.91 4.36 11.25
CA ASN A 57 -0.34 4.77 12.53
C ASN A 57 1.16 4.46 12.59
N GLU A 58 1.96 5.36 13.18
CA GLU A 58 3.41 5.18 13.26
C GLU A 58 3.84 3.99 14.14
N VAL A 59 3.02 3.64 15.13
CA VAL A 59 3.27 2.54 16.07
C VAL A 59 2.61 1.26 15.59
N GLU A 60 1.33 1.32 15.23
CA GLU A 60 0.55 0.12 14.90
C GLU A 60 0.76 -0.38 13.47
N GLY A 61 1.13 0.51 12.54
CA GLY A 61 1.37 0.15 11.13
C GLY A 61 0.36 0.74 10.16
N ILE A 62 0.35 0.17 8.97
CA ILE A 62 -0.64 0.42 7.93
C ILE A 62 -1.42 -0.89 7.74
N ASP A 63 -2.73 -0.87 7.94
CA ASP A 63 -3.64 -1.98 7.67
C ASP A 63 -4.91 -1.45 7.00
N ILE A 64 -5.05 -1.77 5.72
CA ILE A 64 -6.12 -1.25 4.86
C ILE A 64 -6.66 -2.37 3.95
N ASN A 65 -7.98 -2.43 3.82
CA ASN A 65 -8.69 -3.31 2.89
C ASN A 65 -9.85 -2.55 2.21
N GLY A 66 -10.50 -3.19 1.23
CA GLY A 66 -11.77 -2.72 0.70
C GLY A 66 -12.95 -3.11 1.60
N VAL A 67 -14.12 -2.52 1.34
CA VAL A 67 -15.35 -2.75 2.13
C VAL A 67 -16.23 -3.85 1.53
N ALA A 68 -16.72 -4.79 2.36
CA ALA A 68 -17.71 -5.82 1.99
C ALA A 68 -17.34 -6.55 0.69
N ARG A 69 -18.21 -6.54 -0.34
CA ARG A 69 -17.91 -7.18 -1.64
C ARG A 69 -16.67 -6.61 -2.35
N ASN A 70 -16.19 -5.43 -1.96
CA ASN A 70 -14.99 -4.80 -2.48
C ASN A 70 -13.72 -5.14 -1.66
N SER A 71 -13.81 -5.92 -0.58
CA SER A 71 -12.66 -6.43 0.19
C SER A 71 -12.03 -7.66 -0.48
N HIS A 72 -10.74 -7.93 -0.25
CA HIS A 72 -10.15 -9.22 -0.63
C HIS A 72 -9.07 -9.71 0.34
N GLU A 73 -7.87 -9.17 0.27
CA GLU A 73 -6.80 -9.34 1.27
C GLU A 73 -6.36 -7.93 1.74
N PRO A 74 -6.10 -7.73 3.05
CA PRO A 74 -5.61 -6.44 3.54
C PRO A 74 -4.16 -6.20 3.13
N LEU A 75 -3.81 -4.94 2.87
CA LEU A 75 -2.42 -4.49 2.85
C LEU A 75 -1.96 -4.27 4.28
N ILE A 76 -0.93 -4.98 4.71
CA ILE A 76 -0.35 -4.85 6.06
C ILE A 76 1.14 -4.50 5.96
N ILE A 77 1.55 -3.39 6.57
CA ILE A 77 2.95 -2.97 6.68
C ILE A 77 3.22 -2.51 8.11
N HIS A 78 4.23 -3.08 8.75
CA HIS A 78 4.74 -2.66 10.06
C HIS A 78 6.19 -2.21 9.96
N LEU A 79 6.58 -1.26 10.81
CA LEU A 79 7.97 -0.76 10.86
C LEU A 79 9.00 -1.88 11.11
N ARG A 80 8.69 -2.80 12.03
CA ARG A 80 9.66 -3.80 12.52
C ARG A 80 9.40 -5.23 12.05
N ASP A 81 8.17 -5.53 11.63
CA ASP A 81 7.72 -6.90 11.42
C ASP A 81 7.33 -7.22 9.97
N THR A 82 7.51 -6.28 9.03
CA THR A 82 7.28 -6.56 7.61
C THR A 82 8.34 -7.53 7.10
N LYS A 83 7.96 -8.69 6.58
CA LYS A 83 8.94 -9.65 6.06
C LYS A 83 9.63 -9.11 4.79
N ASN A 84 10.73 -9.76 4.42
CA ASN A 84 11.43 -9.48 3.16
C ASN A 84 10.66 -9.96 1.92
N PHE A 85 9.57 -10.71 2.12
CA PHE A 85 8.63 -11.13 1.08
C PHE A 85 7.23 -11.28 1.69
N GLU A 86 6.35 -10.37 1.29
CA GLU A 86 4.92 -10.32 1.58
C GLU A 86 4.15 -10.13 0.28
N PHE A 87 2.84 -10.34 0.31
CA PHE A 87 1.99 -10.09 -0.83
C PHE A 87 0.59 -9.68 -0.40
N VAL A 88 -0.12 -8.99 -1.29
CA VAL A 88 -1.54 -8.67 -1.15
C VAL A 88 -2.25 -8.91 -2.46
N LYS A 89 -3.30 -9.72 -2.43
CA LYS A 89 -4.21 -9.88 -3.57
C LYS A 89 -5.38 -8.93 -3.42
N THR A 90 -5.49 -7.99 -4.34
CA THR A 90 -6.60 -7.04 -4.37
C THR A 90 -7.72 -7.49 -5.30
N ALA A 91 -7.45 -8.49 -6.15
CA ALA A 91 -8.35 -8.94 -7.21
C ALA A 91 -8.87 -7.79 -8.10
N ARG A 92 -8.06 -6.74 -8.31
CA ARG A 92 -8.42 -5.52 -9.07
C ARG A 92 -9.66 -4.80 -8.51
N LYS A 93 -9.97 -4.99 -7.23
CA LYS A 93 -11.06 -4.29 -6.56
C LYS A 93 -10.68 -2.82 -6.33
N PRO A 94 -11.64 -1.91 -6.14
CA PRO A 94 -11.37 -0.46 -6.16
C PRO A 94 -10.22 -0.01 -5.24
N TYR A 95 -10.12 -0.57 -4.02
CA TYR A 95 -9.08 -0.24 -3.04
C TYR A 95 -7.65 -0.57 -3.50
N ASP A 96 -7.49 -1.34 -4.58
CA ASP A 96 -6.21 -1.57 -5.24
C ASP A 96 -5.49 -0.28 -5.62
N THR A 97 -6.23 0.77 -5.98
CA THR A 97 -5.65 2.09 -6.30
C THR A 97 -4.90 2.67 -5.09
N VAL A 98 -5.46 2.51 -3.89
CA VAL A 98 -4.88 2.97 -2.63
C VAL A 98 -3.67 2.10 -2.26
N VAL A 99 -3.84 0.78 -2.34
CA VAL A 99 -2.76 -0.20 -2.09
C VAL A 99 -1.56 0.09 -2.98
N GLY A 100 -1.77 0.17 -4.29
CA GLY A 100 -0.72 0.45 -5.26
C GLY A 100 -0.03 1.80 -5.00
N CYS A 101 -0.80 2.85 -4.69
CA CYS A 101 -0.21 4.17 -4.42
C CYS A 101 0.67 4.16 -3.15
N ILE A 102 0.25 3.49 -2.08
CA ILE A 102 1.04 3.35 -0.84
C ILE A 102 2.31 2.54 -1.11
N LEU A 103 2.22 1.44 -1.86
CA LEU A 103 3.38 0.62 -2.22
C LEU A 103 4.40 1.39 -3.07
N LEU A 104 3.94 2.16 -4.06
CA LEU A 104 4.81 3.06 -4.84
C LEU A 104 5.50 4.07 -3.94
N ARG A 105 4.76 4.64 -2.98
CA ARG A 105 5.32 5.62 -2.07
C ARG A 105 6.37 5.02 -1.15
N ALA A 106 6.14 3.83 -0.63
CA ALA A 106 7.12 3.09 0.17
C ALA A 106 8.42 2.84 -0.62
N HIS A 107 8.29 2.42 -1.88
CA HIS A 107 9.45 2.24 -2.76
C HIS A 107 10.21 3.55 -3.03
N VAL A 108 9.50 4.66 -3.28
CA VAL A 108 10.15 5.97 -3.51
C VAL A 108 10.90 6.46 -2.27
N LEU A 109 10.37 6.22 -1.07
CA LEU A 109 10.99 6.69 0.18
C LEU A 109 12.19 5.83 0.61
N ALA A 110 12.17 4.54 0.32
CA ALA A 110 13.23 3.62 0.72
C ALA A 110 13.60 2.63 -0.40
N PRO A 111 14.06 3.10 -1.58
CA PRO A 111 14.21 2.27 -2.78
C PRO A 111 15.23 1.14 -2.62
N ARG A 112 16.18 1.24 -1.68
CA ARG A 112 17.13 0.15 -1.42
C ARG A 112 16.63 -0.84 -0.37
N GLN A 113 15.58 -0.53 0.39
CA GLN A 113 15.05 -1.41 1.44
C GLN A 113 13.69 -1.99 1.09
N PHE A 114 12.85 -1.23 0.41
CA PHE A 114 11.50 -1.63 0.06
C PHE A 114 11.48 -2.20 -1.37
N CYS A 115 11.35 -3.53 -1.45
CA CYS A 115 11.16 -4.25 -2.71
C CYS A 115 9.69 -4.17 -3.11
N LEU A 116 9.43 -4.01 -4.41
CA LEU A 116 8.09 -4.03 -4.98
C LEU A 116 8.13 -4.81 -6.29
N SER A 117 7.16 -5.70 -6.50
CA SER A 117 6.86 -6.38 -7.77
C SER A 117 5.35 -6.67 -7.87
N SER A 118 4.86 -7.03 -9.05
CA SER A 118 3.43 -7.29 -9.28
C SER A 118 3.21 -8.22 -10.46
N ASP A 119 2.06 -8.91 -10.49
CA ASP A 119 1.58 -9.66 -11.65
C ASP A 119 1.19 -8.74 -12.84
N GLY A 120 1.09 -7.43 -12.60
CA GLY A 120 0.62 -6.43 -13.57
C GLY A 120 1.75 -5.66 -14.24
N TYR A 121 1.43 -5.03 -15.36
CA TYR A 121 2.40 -4.26 -16.15
C TYR A 121 2.31 -2.76 -15.83
N TRP A 122 3.46 -2.11 -15.73
CA TRP A 122 3.61 -0.69 -15.38
C TRP A 122 2.80 0.25 -16.29
N ASP A 123 2.86 0.00 -17.61
CA ASP A 123 2.23 0.85 -18.62
C ASP A 123 0.76 0.49 -18.92
N GLU A 124 0.24 -0.54 -18.26
CA GLU A 124 -1.13 -1.01 -18.43
C GLU A 124 -2.07 -0.49 -17.32
N MET A 125 -3.35 -0.91 -17.39
CA MET A 125 -4.40 -0.41 -16.50
C MET A 125 -4.14 -0.75 -15.02
N GLU A 126 -3.44 -1.85 -14.74
CA GLU A 126 -3.11 -2.31 -13.39
C GLU A 126 -2.44 -1.24 -12.53
N TRP A 127 -1.48 -0.50 -13.09
CA TRP A 127 -0.76 0.54 -12.34
C TRP A 127 -1.26 1.95 -12.63
N LYS A 128 -2.01 2.15 -13.72
CA LYS A 128 -2.42 3.48 -14.19
C LYS A 128 -3.16 4.30 -13.12
N LEU A 129 -4.12 3.70 -12.40
CA LEU A 129 -4.89 4.43 -11.40
C LEU A 129 -4.04 4.81 -10.18
N ALA A 130 -3.21 3.88 -9.69
CA ALA A 130 -2.28 4.14 -8.60
C ALA A 130 -1.26 5.24 -8.95
N ARG A 131 -0.73 5.24 -10.19
CA ARG A 131 0.18 6.27 -10.69
C ARG A 131 -0.50 7.63 -10.80
N ASN A 132 -1.71 7.69 -11.37
CA ASN A 132 -2.48 8.92 -11.45
C ASN A 132 -2.75 9.51 -10.06
N LEU A 133 -3.11 8.67 -9.08
CA LEU A 133 -3.29 9.11 -7.69
C LEU A 133 -1.99 9.65 -7.11
N TYR A 134 -0.88 8.92 -7.28
CA TYR A 134 0.44 9.37 -6.83
C TYR A 134 0.83 10.72 -7.44
N GLU A 135 0.74 10.86 -8.76
CA GLU A 135 1.12 12.07 -9.50
C GLU A 135 0.25 13.27 -9.09
N SER A 136 -1.02 13.05 -8.73
CA SER A 136 -1.89 14.11 -8.20
C SER A 136 -1.46 14.61 -6.82
N LEU A 137 -0.88 13.73 -5.99
CA LEU A 137 -0.45 14.05 -4.62
C LEU A 137 0.97 14.62 -4.55
N TRP A 138 1.84 14.19 -5.47
CA TRP A 138 3.24 14.61 -5.54
C TRP A 138 3.65 14.97 -6.98
N PRO A 139 3.09 16.05 -7.57
CA PRO A 139 3.34 16.42 -8.98
C PRO A 139 4.81 16.73 -9.28
N ASP A 140 5.57 17.19 -8.30
CA ASP A 140 6.99 17.53 -8.45
C ASP A 140 7.93 16.33 -8.26
N ARG A 141 7.38 15.12 -8.06
CA ARG A 141 8.15 13.89 -7.84
C ARG A 141 7.81 12.87 -8.93
N PRO A 142 8.54 12.85 -10.05
CA PRO A 142 8.25 11.90 -11.12
C PRO A 142 8.46 10.46 -10.65
N LEU A 143 7.54 9.58 -11.02
CA LEU A 143 7.66 8.15 -10.80
C LEU A 143 8.52 7.50 -11.89
N LEU A 144 9.42 6.62 -11.47
CA LEU A 144 10.07 5.66 -12.33
C LEU A 144 9.46 4.29 -12.07
N SER A 145 9.41 3.44 -13.10
CA SER A 145 9.01 2.04 -12.92
C SER A 145 9.92 1.39 -11.87
N PRO A 146 9.35 0.76 -10.83
CA PRO A 146 10.12 -0.05 -9.89
C PRO A 146 10.49 -1.44 -10.45
N PHE A 147 10.02 -1.77 -11.67
CA PHE A 147 10.23 -3.04 -12.39
C PHE A 147 11.07 -2.84 -13.65
#